data_AF-A0A0M3IKY2-F1
#
_entry.id   AF-A0A0M3IKY2-F1
#
_cell.length_a   1.000
_cell.length_b   1.000
_cell.length_c   1.000
_cell.angle_alpha   90.00
_cell.angle_beta   90.00
_cell.angle_gamma   90.00
#
_symmetry.space_group_name_H-M   'P 1'
#
loop_
_entity.id
_entity.type
_entity.pdbx_description
1 polymer ?
#
loop_
_entity_poly.entity_id
_entity_poly.type
_entity_poly.pdbx_seq_one_letter_code
_entity_poly.pdbx_strand_id
1 'polypeptide(L)'
;MVNVLLLRRYIENVNWLIALPHLLLTFNGIASTYYHATLNLFGQLVDELSLLWLLNTCVVAYLPVMKWFPQKYKEYISRLQWATVAITVFVSSFCFIKPSLNAFALMSWSIPGIAVIYYEGVNAEVPEAASSPWKIFVLWSAATICWFSDRLLCDFWLYLGL
;
A
#
# COMPACT_ATOMS: atom_id res chain seq x y z
N MET A 1 11.33 -2.28 -11.63
CA MET A 1 11.28 -3.44 -12.56
C MET A 1 12.23 -4.59 -12.20
N VAL A 2 13.42 -4.35 -11.64
CA VAL A 2 14.39 -5.43 -11.29
C VAL A 2 13.78 -6.50 -10.36
N ASN A 3 12.95 -6.12 -9.39
CA ASN A 3 12.26 -7.08 -8.50
C ASN A 3 11.24 -7.99 -9.21
N VAL A 4 10.59 -7.54 -10.29
CA VAL A 4 9.58 -8.35 -11.01
C VAL A 4 10.24 -9.50 -11.76
N LEU A 5 11.44 -9.29 -12.30
CA LEU A 5 12.20 -10.34 -12.98
C LEU A 5 12.68 -11.41 -11.99
N LEU A 6 13.06 -11.03 -10.77
CA LEU A 6 13.42 -11.95 -9.70
C LEU A 6 12.22 -12.76 -9.19
N LEU A 7 11.05 -12.12 -9.13
CA LEU A 7 9.78 -12.75 -8.73
C LEU A 7 9.07 -13.48 -9.88
N ARG A 8 9.62 -13.51 -11.10
CA ARG A 8 8.94 -14.06 -12.28
C ARG A 8 8.47 -15.50 -12.06
N ARG A 9 9.31 -16.36 -11.46
CA ARG A 9 8.94 -17.75 -11.12
C ARG A 9 7.82 -17.81 -10.08
N TYR A 10 7.75 -16.87 -9.15
CA TYR A 10 6.68 -16.82 -8.15
C TYR A 10 5.37 -16.33 -8.77
N ILE A 11 5.42 -15.35 -9.67
CA ILE A 11 4.26 -14.81 -10.41
C ILE A 11 3.65 -15.88 -11.33
N GLU A 12 4.49 -16.63 -12.07
CA GLU A 12 4.03 -17.67 -12.99
C GLU A 12 3.48 -18.92 -12.27
N ASN A 13 4.01 -19.27 -11.09
CA ASN A 13 3.61 -20.49 -10.37
C ASN A 13 2.54 -20.28 -9.28
N VAL A 14 2.43 -19.08 -8.70
CA VAL A 14 1.54 -18.82 -7.55
C VAL A 14 0.32 -17.99 -7.95
N ASN A 15 0.54 -16.76 -8.41
CA ASN A 15 -0.56 -15.89 -8.83
C ASN A 15 -0.07 -14.71 -9.69
N TRP A 16 -0.62 -14.57 -10.91
CA TRP A 16 -0.30 -13.45 -11.79
C TRP A 16 -0.70 -12.10 -11.18
N LEU A 17 -1.67 -12.09 -10.26
CA LEU A 17 -2.14 -10.89 -9.56
C LEU A 17 -1.02 -10.17 -8.79
N ILE A 18 0.07 -10.87 -8.46
CA ILE A 18 1.25 -10.31 -7.77
C ILE A 18 2.03 -9.32 -8.68
N ALA A 19 1.84 -9.38 -10.00
CA ALA A 19 2.44 -8.40 -10.91
C ALA A 19 1.77 -7.02 -10.82
N LEU A 20 0.47 -6.96 -10.46
CA LEU A 20 -0.30 -5.72 -10.44
C LEU A 20 0.24 -4.68 -9.42
N PRO A 21 0.58 -5.04 -8.17
CA PRO A 21 1.23 -4.12 -7.25
C PRO A 21 2.50 -3.47 -7.80
N HIS A 22 3.32 -4.22 -8.54
CA HIS A 22 4.55 -3.66 -9.09
C HIS A 22 4.30 -2.66 -10.23
N LEU A 23 3.27 -2.90 -11.04
CA LEU A 23 2.82 -1.95 -12.07
C LEU A 23 2.24 -0.68 -11.42
N LEU A 24 1.38 -0.84 -10.42
CA LEU A 24 0.79 0.28 -9.68
C LEU A 24 1.85 1.09 -8.95
N LEU A 25 2.88 0.47 -8.37
CA LEU A 25 4.01 1.17 -7.76
C LEU A 25 4.77 2.03 -8.78
N THR A 26 4.92 1.53 -10.01
CA THR A 26 5.56 2.30 -11.09
C THR A 26 4.70 3.51 -11.47
N PHE A 27 3.39 3.32 -11.60
CA PHE A 27 2.45 4.41 -11.84
C PHE A 27 2.46 5.44 -10.70
N ASN A 28 2.49 4.99 -9.44
CA ASN A 28 2.59 5.87 -8.27
C ASN A 28 3.87 6.73 -8.32
N GLY A 29 5.01 6.16 -8.72
CA GLY A 29 6.24 6.94 -8.85
C GLY A 29 6.13 8.07 -9.88
N ILE A 30 5.43 7.83 -10.99
CA ILE A 30 5.15 8.85 -12.02
C ILE A 30 4.19 9.91 -11.44
N ALA A 31 3.11 9.49 -10.79
CA ALA A 31 2.13 10.39 -10.18
C ALA A 31 2.77 11.28 -9.10
N SER A 32 3.61 10.71 -8.23
CA SER A 32 4.34 11.44 -7.20
C SER A 32 5.32 12.45 -7.80
N THR A 33 6.08 12.07 -8.83
CA THR A 33 6.97 12.99 -9.54
C THR A 33 6.19 14.16 -10.16
N TYR A 34 5.04 13.88 -10.77
CA TYR A 34 4.17 14.89 -11.33
C TYR A 34 3.61 15.85 -10.26
N TYR A 35 3.18 15.32 -9.11
CA TYR A 35 2.73 16.12 -7.98
C TYR A 35 3.83 17.05 -7.48
N HIS A 36 5.03 16.53 -7.21
CA HIS A 36 6.14 17.35 -6.73
C HIS A 36 6.59 18.40 -7.76
N ALA A 37 6.44 18.12 -9.06
CA ALA A 37 6.75 19.07 -10.12
C ALA A 37 5.70 20.18 -10.28
N THR A 38 4.42 19.91 -10.00
CA THR A 38 3.32 20.85 -10.26
C THR A 38 2.72 21.48 -9.01
N LEU A 39 2.90 20.86 -7.84
CA LEU A 39 2.33 21.24 -6.54
C LEU A 39 0.82 21.50 -6.59
N ASN A 40 0.12 20.78 -7.48
CA ASN A 40 -1.30 20.88 -7.71
C ASN A 40 -2.07 19.87 -6.82
N LEU A 41 -3.19 20.30 -6.26
CA LEU A 41 -4.13 19.47 -5.49
C LEU A 41 -4.59 18.20 -6.25
N PHE A 42 -4.83 18.30 -7.56
CA PHE A 42 -5.16 17.13 -8.38
C PHE A 42 -3.99 16.13 -8.44
N GLY A 43 -2.76 16.62 -8.56
CA GLY A 43 -1.56 15.78 -8.52
C GLY A 43 -1.42 15.06 -7.17
N GLN A 44 -1.65 15.78 -6.06
CA GLN A 44 -1.64 15.22 -4.71
C GLN A 44 -2.68 14.11 -4.57
N LEU A 45 -3.91 14.37 -5.03
CA LEU A 45 -5.01 13.41 -4.95
C LEU A 45 -4.69 12.15 -5.75
N VAL A 46 -4.18 12.28 -6.98
CA VAL A 46 -3.82 11.14 -7.83
C VAL A 46 -2.69 10.32 -7.22
N ASP A 47 -1.65 10.95 -6.66
CA ASP A 47 -0.55 10.25 -5.99
C ASP A 47 -1.05 9.43 -4.79
N GLU A 48 -1.67 10.10 -3.81
CA GLU A 48 -2.17 9.47 -2.59
C GLU A 48 -3.25 8.39 -2.89
N LEU A 49 -4.14 8.62 -3.85
CA LEU A 49 -5.16 7.64 -4.24
C LEU A 49 -4.53 6.43 -4.94
N SER A 50 -3.54 6.65 -5.82
CA SER A 50 -2.82 5.56 -6.47
C SER A 50 -2.10 4.66 -5.46
N LEU A 51 -1.58 5.24 -4.37
CA LEU A 51 -0.98 4.50 -3.27
C LEU A 51 -2.01 3.69 -2.47
N LEU A 52 -3.20 4.26 -2.24
CA LEU A 52 -4.31 3.56 -1.59
C LEU A 52 -4.77 2.34 -2.42
N TRP A 53 -4.86 2.48 -3.74
CA TRP A 53 -5.16 1.38 -4.65
C TRP A 53 -4.04 0.36 -4.76
N LEU A 54 -2.78 0.78 -4.67
CA LEU A 54 -1.63 -0.11 -4.58
C LEU A 54 -1.76 -1.02 -3.34
N LEU A 55 -1.97 -0.42 -2.16
CA LEU A 55 -2.13 -1.16 -0.90
C LEU A 55 -3.33 -2.10 -0.94
N ASN A 56 -4.46 -1.63 -1.48
CA ASN A 56 -5.65 -2.46 -1.69
C ASN A 56 -5.34 -3.68 -2.59
N THR A 57 -4.63 -3.46 -3.69
CA THR A 57 -4.25 -4.53 -4.62
C THR A 57 -3.31 -5.53 -3.96
N CYS A 58 -2.38 -5.08 -3.12
CA CYS A 58 -1.56 -5.98 -2.29
C CYS A 58 -2.46 -6.85 -1.40
N VAL A 59 -3.36 -6.26 -0.62
CA VAL A 59 -4.26 -7.01 0.27
C VAL A 59 -5.08 -8.03 -0.52
N VAL A 60 -5.70 -7.62 -1.63
CA VAL A 60 -6.51 -8.50 -2.50
C VAL A 60 -5.68 -9.61 -3.13
N ALA A 61 -4.46 -9.33 -3.59
CA ALA A 61 -3.60 -10.31 -4.26
C ALA A 61 -3.01 -11.35 -3.30
N TYR A 62 -2.63 -10.93 -2.09
CA TYR A 62 -1.97 -11.79 -1.11
C TYR A 62 -2.95 -12.52 -0.17
N LEU A 63 -4.17 -12.00 0.05
CA LEU A 63 -5.24 -12.70 0.80
C LEU A 63 -5.45 -14.18 0.41
N PRO A 64 -5.61 -14.56 -0.89
CA PRO A 64 -5.80 -15.95 -1.28
C PRO A 64 -4.53 -16.81 -1.17
N VAL A 65 -3.36 -16.17 -1.14
CA VAL A 65 -2.04 -16.84 -1.09
C VAL A 65 -1.60 -17.10 0.35
N MET A 66 -2.15 -16.38 1.32
CA MET A 66 -1.81 -16.51 2.74
C MET A 66 -1.97 -17.93 3.28
N LYS A 67 -0.85 -18.51 3.73
CA LYS A 67 -0.78 -19.87 4.30
C LYS A 67 -1.65 -20.07 5.55
N TRP A 68 -1.92 -19.01 6.31
CA TRP A 68 -2.77 -19.05 7.50
C TRP A 68 -4.27 -19.08 7.19
N PHE A 69 -4.68 -18.76 5.95
CA PHE A 69 -6.11 -18.68 5.63
C PHE A 69 -6.73 -20.10 5.63
N PRO A 70 -7.70 -20.41 6.51
CA PRO A 70 -8.20 -21.78 6.62
C PRO A 70 -8.93 -22.18 5.33
N GLN A 71 -8.70 -23.40 4.86
CA GLN A 71 -9.30 -23.90 3.61
C GLN A 71 -10.84 -23.76 3.56
N LYS A 72 -11.51 -23.85 4.72
CA LYS A 72 -12.96 -23.65 4.86
C LYS A 72 -13.44 -22.23 4.49
N TYR A 73 -12.57 -21.23 4.56
CA TYR A 73 -12.92 -19.85 4.24
C TYR A 73 -12.51 -19.42 2.82
N LYS A 74 -11.85 -20.30 2.04
CA LYS A 74 -11.46 -19.99 0.65
C LYS A 74 -12.67 -19.65 -0.24
N GLU A 75 -13.82 -20.24 0.03
CA GLU A 75 -15.07 -19.92 -0.68
C GLU A 75 -15.53 -18.46 -0.43
N TYR A 76 -15.24 -17.91 0.75
CA TYR A 76 -15.58 -16.54 1.11
C TYR A 76 -14.53 -15.51 0.69
N ILE A 77 -13.30 -15.94 0.32
CA ILE A 77 -12.22 -15.02 -0.08
C ILE A 77 -12.65 -14.16 -1.26
N SER A 78 -13.32 -14.74 -2.27
CA SER A 78 -13.77 -13.95 -3.41
C SER A 78 -14.76 -12.85 -2.99
N ARG A 79 -15.68 -13.15 -2.07
CA ARG A 79 -16.61 -12.15 -1.51
C ARG A 79 -15.86 -11.08 -0.71
N LEU A 80 -14.86 -11.47 0.09
CA LEU A 80 -14.04 -10.53 0.84
C LEU A 80 -13.23 -9.62 -0.09
N GLN A 81 -12.62 -10.16 -1.15
CA GLN A 81 -11.90 -9.36 -2.15
C GLN A 81 -12.82 -8.34 -2.82
N TRP A 82 -14.01 -8.76 -3.25
CA TRP A 82 -15.01 -7.86 -3.83
C TRP A 82 -15.51 -6.81 -2.83
N ALA A 83 -15.75 -7.19 -1.57
CA ALA A 83 -16.14 -6.27 -0.52
C ALA A 83 -15.05 -5.23 -0.25
N THR A 84 -13.80 -5.68 -0.14
CA THR A 84 -12.62 -4.81 0.03
C THR A 84 -12.51 -3.82 -1.13
N VAL A 85 -12.60 -4.28 -2.38
CA VAL A 85 -12.59 -3.41 -3.56
C VAL A 85 -13.77 -2.42 -3.54
N ALA A 86 -14.98 -2.88 -3.22
CA ALA A 86 -16.16 -2.00 -3.15
C ALA A 86 -16.01 -0.91 -2.08
N ILE A 87 -15.49 -1.27 -0.90
CA ILE A 87 -15.17 -0.33 0.18
C ILE A 87 -14.11 0.67 -0.28
N THR A 88 -13.03 0.20 -0.93
CA THR A 88 -11.98 1.08 -1.46
C THR A 88 -12.53 2.06 -2.51
N VAL A 89 -13.40 1.62 -3.42
CA VAL A 89 -14.08 2.50 -4.40
C VAL A 89 -14.95 3.53 -3.71
N PHE A 90 -15.74 3.11 -2.73
CA PHE A 90 -16.61 3.99 -1.97
C PHE A 90 -15.78 5.06 -1.25
N VAL A 91 -14.78 4.67 -0.46
CA VAL A 91 -13.87 5.59 0.24
C VAL A 91 -13.14 6.51 -0.73
N SER A 92 -12.65 5.98 -1.86
CA SER A 92 -12.02 6.77 -2.92
C SER A 92 -12.94 7.88 -3.44
N SER A 93 -14.22 7.57 -3.64
CA SER A 93 -15.23 8.53 -4.10
C SER A 93 -15.42 9.68 -3.09
N PHE A 94 -15.41 9.38 -1.79
CA PHE A 94 -15.45 10.42 -0.75
C PHE A 94 -14.17 11.27 -0.71
N CYS A 95 -13.02 10.70 -1.04
CA CYS A 95 -11.75 11.42 -1.07
C CYS A 95 -11.71 12.50 -2.17
N PHE A 96 -12.44 12.30 -3.28
CA PHE A 96 -12.61 13.34 -4.32
C PHE A 96 -13.40 14.56 -3.81
N ILE A 97 -14.33 14.36 -2.88
CA ILE A 97 -15.15 15.45 -2.31
C ILE A 97 -14.34 16.26 -1.31
N LYS A 98 -13.59 15.57 -0.43
CA LYS A 98 -12.79 16.21 0.61
C LYS A 98 -11.38 15.61 0.63
N PRO A 99 -10.40 16.26 -0.02
CA PRO A 99 -9.03 15.75 -0.13
C PRO A 99 -8.36 15.47 1.22
N SER A 100 -8.75 16.20 2.28
CA SER A 100 -8.21 15.97 3.62
C SER A 100 -8.52 14.57 4.16
N LEU A 101 -9.59 13.90 3.69
CA LEU A 101 -9.94 12.54 4.08
C LEU A 101 -9.01 11.49 3.47
N ASN A 102 -8.38 11.81 2.33
CA ASN A 102 -7.54 10.89 1.59
C ASN A 102 -6.34 10.41 2.40
N ALA A 103 -5.63 11.35 3.05
CA ALA A 103 -4.52 11.02 3.93
C ALA A 103 -4.95 10.10 5.10
N PHE A 104 -6.13 10.32 5.68
CA PHE A 104 -6.65 9.45 6.76
C PHE A 104 -7.05 8.07 6.25
N ALA A 105 -7.69 8.00 5.08
CA ALA A 105 -8.03 6.74 4.42
C ALA A 105 -6.76 5.94 4.11
N LEU A 106 -5.75 6.60 3.56
CA LEU A 106 -4.45 6.00 3.25
C LEU A 106 -3.77 5.48 4.52
N MET A 107 -3.71 6.25 5.61
CA MET A 107 -3.08 5.78 6.85
C MET A 107 -3.82 4.59 7.45
N SER A 108 -5.16 4.65 7.46
CA SER A 108 -6.00 3.56 7.95
C SER A 108 -5.83 2.28 7.13
N TRP A 109 -5.71 2.40 5.80
CA TRP A 109 -5.52 1.27 4.88
C TRP A 109 -4.06 0.78 4.82
N SER A 110 -3.11 1.61 5.23
CA SER A 110 -1.69 1.22 5.29
C SER A 110 -1.41 0.15 6.34
N ILE A 111 -2.16 0.15 7.45
CA ILE A 111 -2.03 -0.82 8.55
C ILE A 111 -2.32 -2.26 8.09
N PRO A 112 -3.50 -2.58 7.48
CA PRO A 112 -3.73 -3.92 6.96
C PRO A 112 -2.78 -4.25 5.80
N GLY A 113 -2.41 -3.28 4.97
CA GLY A 113 -1.44 -3.47 3.89
C GLY A 113 -0.08 -3.92 4.39
N ILE A 114 0.50 -3.22 5.38
CA ILE A 114 1.81 -3.57 5.93
C ILE A 114 1.77 -4.90 6.68
N ALA A 115 0.67 -5.20 7.39
CA ALA A 115 0.52 -6.48 8.10
C ALA A 115 0.55 -7.67 7.13
N VAL A 116 -0.15 -7.57 5.99
CA VAL A 116 -0.15 -8.61 4.95
C VAL A 116 1.23 -8.75 4.30
N ILE A 117 1.87 -7.64 3.93
CA ILE A 117 3.21 -7.64 3.31
C ILE A 117 4.26 -8.22 4.27
N TYR A 118 4.20 -7.86 5.55
CA TYR A 118 5.12 -8.36 6.56
C TYR A 118 4.95 -9.86 6.76
N TYR A 119 3.70 -10.32 6.91
CA TYR A 119 3.41 -11.74 7.09
C TYR A 119 3.86 -12.57 5.89
N GLU A 120 3.50 -12.18 4.67
CA GLU A 120 3.91 -12.93 3.48
C GLU A 120 5.42 -12.85 3.24
N GLY A 121 6.02 -11.69 3.48
CA GLY A 121 7.45 -11.53 3.31
C GLY A 121 8.30 -12.40 4.25
N VAL A 122 7.85 -12.60 5.50
CA VAL A 122 8.52 -13.49 6.47
C VAL A 122 8.29 -14.97 6.12
N ASN A 123 7.13 -15.31 5.57
CA ASN A 123 6.78 -16.68 5.20
C ASN A 123 7.16 -17.05 3.76
N ALA A 124 7.76 -16.12 3.01
CA ALA A 124 8.25 -16.35 1.67
C ALA A 124 9.42 -17.34 1.71
N GLU A 125 9.35 -18.37 0.86
CA GLU A 125 10.39 -19.42 0.75
C GLU A 125 11.66 -18.93 0.03
N VAL A 126 11.72 -17.65 -0.31
CA VAL A 126 12.84 -17.02 -1.02
C VAL A 126 13.71 -16.28 -0.01
N PRO A 127 14.97 -16.71 0.24
CA PRO A 127 15.82 -16.14 1.27
C PRO A 127 16.15 -14.65 1.03
N GLU A 128 16.22 -14.20 -0.23
CA GLU A 128 16.39 -12.77 -0.54
C GLU A 128 15.17 -11.93 -0.11
N ALA A 129 13.97 -12.51 -0.18
CA ALA A 129 12.73 -11.85 0.19
C ALA A 129 12.51 -11.79 1.71
N ALA A 130 13.14 -12.67 2.49
CA ALA A 130 12.95 -12.76 3.94
C ALA A 130 13.54 -11.59 4.75
N SER A 131 14.57 -10.91 4.25
CA SER A 131 15.19 -9.75 4.94
C SER A 131 14.52 -8.40 4.61
N SER A 132 13.78 -8.36 3.50
CA SER A 132 13.08 -7.18 3.00
C SER A 132 11.92 -6.67 3.88
N PRO A 133 11.09 -7.51 4.55
CA PRO A 133 9.88 -7.06 5.22
C PRO A 133 10.18 -6.24 6.47
N TRP A 134 11.27 -6.58 7.18
CA TRP A 134 11.74 -5.80 8.32
C TRP A 134 12.12 -4.37 7.92
N LYS A 135 12.86 -4.21 6.80
CA LYS A 135 13.24 -2.89 6.30
C LYS A 135 12.00 -2.07 5.89
N ILE A 136 11.04 -2.71 5.21
CA ILE A 136 9.78 -2.06 4.82
C ILE A 136 9.00 -1.61 6.07
N PHE A 137 8.91 -2.47 7.10
CA PHE A 137 8.22 -2.14 8.34
C PHE A 137 8.86 -0.98 9.10
N VAL A 138 10.20 -0.95 9.19
CA VAL A 138 10.93 0.16 9.81
C VAL A 138 10.70 1.47 9.04
N LEU A 139 10.82 1.44 7.72
CA LEU A 139 10.58 2.62 6.88
C LEU A 139 9.14 3.13 6.98
N TRP A 140 8.15 2.22 6.99
CA TRP A 140 6.74 2.58 7.17
C TRP A 140 6.48 3.19 8.55
N SER A 141 7.06 2.62 9.61
CA SER A 141 6.92 3.13 10.98
C SER A 141 7.52 4.53 11.10
N ALA A 142 8.73 4.74 10.56
CA ALA A 142 9.38 6.04 10.52
C ALA A 142 8.53 7.07 9.74
N ALA A 143 8.04 6.70 8.56
CA ALA A 143 7.19 7.58 7.76
C ALA A 143 5.88 7.96 8.49
N THR A 144 5.26 7.00 9.20
CA THR A 144 4.04 7.24 9.98
C THR A 144 4.31 8.20 11.15
N ILE A 145 5.44 8.04 11.84
CA ILE A 145 5.86 8.94 12.91
C ILE A 145 6.12 10.34 12.37
N CYS A 146 6.85 10.46 11.25
CA CYS A 146 7.10 11.75 10.58
C CYS A 146 5.80 12.43 10.18
N TRP A 147 4.86 11.70 9.57
CA TRP A 147 3.55 12.24 9.18
C TRP A 147 2.75 12.78 10.37
N PHE A 148 2.76 12.05 11.49
CA PHE A 148 2.06 12.47 12.71
C PHE A 148 2.74 13.68 13.36
N SER A 149 4.07 13.69 13.35
CA SER A 149 4.90 14.79 13.82
C SER A 149 4.62 16.08 13.04
N ASP A 150 4.60 16.03 11.72
CA ASP A 150 4.31 17.20 10.88
C ASP A 150 2.91 17.76 11.13
N ARG A 151 1.93 16.91 11.42
CA ARG A 151 0.54 17.33 11.67
C ARG A 151 0.29 17.91 13.06
N LEU A 152 0.91 17.34 14.10
CA LEU A 152 0.65 17.75 15.49
C LEU A 152 1.68 18.70 16.07
N LEU A 153 2.92 18.61 15.60
CA LEU A 153 4.05 19.37 16.13
C LEU A 153 4.47 20.49 15.16
N CYS A 154 3.68 20.80 14.13
CA CYS A 154 4.01 21.85 13.15
C CYS A 154 4.41 23.17 13.83
N ASP A 155 3.63 23.60 14.84
CA ASP A 155 3.91 24.81 15.62
C ASP A 155 5.18 24.68 16.48
N PHE A 156 5.49 23.47 16.96
CA PHE A 156 6.70 23.17 17.72
C PHE A 156 7.95 23.17 16.82
N TRP A 157 7.86 22.65 15.60
CA TRP A 157 8.94 22.70 14.60
C TRP A 157 9.21 24.14 14.15
N LEU A 158 8.15 24.89 13.84
CA LEU A 158 8.24 26.32 13.53
C LEU A 158 8.86 27.12 14.68
N TYR A 159 8.52 26.79 15.94
CA TYR A 159 9.12 27.42 17.12
C TYR A 159 10.62 27.09 17.26
N LEU A 160 11.05 25.89 16.86
CA LEU A 160 12.46 25.49 16.83
C LEU A 160 13.24 26.04 15.63
N GLY A 161 12.58 26.73 14.68
CA GLY A 161 13.21 27.30 13.49
C GLY A 161 13.56 26.28 12.40
N LEU A 162 12.89 25.13 12.41
CA LEU A 162 12.96 24.08 11.37
C LEU A 162 11.76 24.17 10.41
#